data_AF-A0A944IIC1-F1
#
_entry.id   AF-A0A944IIC1-F1
#
_cell.length_a   1.000
_cell.length_b   1.000
_cell.length_c   1.000
_cell.angle_alpha   90.00
_cell.angle_beta   90.00
_cell.angle_gamma   90.00
#
_symmetry.space_group_name_H-M   'P 1'
#
loop_
_entity.id
_entity.type
_entity.pdbx_description
1 polymer ?
#
loop_
_entity_poly.entity_id
_entity_poly.type
_entity_poly.pdbx_seq_one_letter_code
_entity_poly.pdbx_strand_id
1 'polypeptide(L)'
;MLEIEGRGRVAVWPLLHDWQTSARCVLAYTTTGHFGDTAVMGVIPVEGNEAEPGDLFAMAGRHDPGRLYTAMTPDEQRACWLACSGFSARLLGAPKGFEVTTEWKLDMARTVTLSRGTMYGHGRVTAGRMRIVDNEIHARAVALLKSAVEVP
;
A
#
# COMPACT_ATOMS: atom_id res chain seq x y z
N MET A 1 -12.74 -0.01 15.71
CA MET A 1 -11.81 0.16 14.58
C MET A 1 -10.43 -0.25 15.07
N LEU A 2 -9.77 -1.17 14.36
CA LEU A 2 -8.54 -1.79 14.83
C LEU A 2 -7.35 -0.96 14.33
N GLU A 3 -6.62 -0.33 15.25
CA GLU A 3 -5.32 0.30 14.98
C GLU A 3 -4.25 -0.80 15.11
N ILE A 4 -3.32 -0.87 14.15
CA ILE A 4 -2.10 -1.67 14.28
C ILE A 4 -0.89 -0.75 14.16
N GLU A 5 0.17 -1.07 14.88
CA GLU A 5 1.42 -0.31 14.84
C GLU A 5 2.62 -1.25 14.77
N GLY A 6 3.74 -0.70 14.36
CA GLY A 6 4.98 -1.45 14.30
C GLY A 6 6.17 -0.58 13.97
N ARG A 7 7.34 -1.20 14.04
CA ARG A 7 8.60 -0.64 13.57
C ARG A 7 9.19 -1.61 12.57
N GLY A 8 9.61 -1.11 11.42
CA GLY A 8 10.19 -1.95 10.41
C GLY A 8 10.54 -1.19 9.16
N ARG A 9 10.96 -1.95 8.15
CA ARG A 9 11.27 -1.38 6.85
C ARG A 9 9.98 -1.03 6.12
N VAL A 10 9.88 0.21 5.64
CA VAL A 10 8.72 0.76 4.94
C VAL A 10 9.20 1.27 3.57
N ALA A 11 8.64 0.71 2.50
CA ALA A 11 8.80 1.26 1.16
C ALA A 11 7.66 2.26 0.92
N VAL A 12 7.96 3.45 0.41
CA VAL A 12 7.00 4.54 0.21
C VAL A 12 7.13 5.06 -1.21
N TRP A 13 6.02 5.23 -1.94
CA TRP A 13 6.06 5.68 -3.34
C TRP A 13 4.76 6.36 -3.78
N PRO A 14 4.81 7.24 -4.81
CA PRO A 14 3.61 7.75 -5.44
C PRO A 14 3.02 6.70 -6.39
N LEU A 15 1.72 6.47 -6.32
CA LEU A 15 0.98 5.60 -7.24
C LEU A 15 -0.02 6.43 -8.05
N LEU A 16 -0.01 6.25 -9.38
CA LEU A 16 -1.12 6.61 -10.25
C LEU A 16 -2.18 5.51 -10.14
N HIS A 17 -3.28 5.80 -9.44
CA HIS A 17 -4.32 4.80 -9.15
C HIS A 17 -5.62 5.03 -9.94
N ASP A 18 -5.71 6.13 -10.68
CA ASP A 18 -6.82 6.40 -11.60
C ASP A 18 -6.30 7.06 -12.87
N TRP A 19 -6.36 6.32 -13.97
CA TRP A 19 -5.86 6.76 -15.27
C TRP A 19 -6.80 7.78 -15.94
N GLN A 20 -8.10 7.76 -15.60
CA GLN A 20 -9.08 8.64 -16.22
C GLN A 20 -8.93 10.07 -15.71
N THR A 21 -8.59 10.22 -14.43
CA THR A 21 -8.44 11.52 -13.76
C THR A 21 -6.98 11.88 -13.50
N SER A 22 -6.04 11.00 -13.86
CA SER A 22 -4.62 11.10 -13.48
C SER A 22 -4.40 11.20 -11.97
N ALA A 23 -5.34 10.70 -11.16
CA ALA A 23 -5.27 10.79 -9.71
C ALA A 23 -4.13 9.95 -9.13
N ARG A 24 -3.43 10.55 -8.18
CA ARG A 24 -2.30 9.94 -7.50
C ARG A 24 -2.50 9.92 -6.00
N CYS A 25 -1.90 8.93 -5.37
CA CYS A 25 -1.79 8.83 -3.91
C CYS A 25 -0.37 8.44 -3.53
N VAL A 26 -0.06 8.49 -2.24
CA VAL A 26 1.19 7.95 -1.70
C VAL A 26 0.88 6.64 -1.02
N LEU A 27 1.52 5.56 -1.45
CA LEU A 27 1.43 4.25 -0.83
C LEU A 27 2.65 3.98 0.03
N ALA A 28 2.44 3.16 1.05
CA ALA A 28 3.47 2.63 1.92
C ALA A 28 3.28 1.12 2.11
N TYR A 29 4.37 0.38 2.07
CA TYR A 29 4.39 -1.07 2.20
C TYR A 29 5.37 -1.51 3.27
N THR A 30 4.92 -2.38 4.16
CA THR A 30 5.74 -3.05 5.17
C THR A 30 5.23 -4.46 5.42
N THR A 31 5.86 -5.18 6.34
CA THR A 31 5.53 -6.56 6.68
C THR A 31 5.55 -6.74 8.18
N THR A 32 4.63 -7.55 8.69
CA THR A 32 4.53 -7.91 10.11
C THR A 32 4.39 -9.42 10.29
N GLY A 33 4.35 -9.86 11.54
CA GLY A 33 4.19 -11.27 11.89
C GLY A 33 5.49 -12.06 11.81
N HIS A 34 5.37 -13.37 11.97
CA HIS A 34 6.53 -14.24 12.01
C HIS A 34 7.14 -14.38 10.61
N PHE A 35 8.41 -14.00 10.46
CA PHE A 35 9.09 -13.93 9.15
C PHE A 35 8.39 -13.07 8.08
N GLY A 36 7.57 -12.09 8.50
CA GLY A 36 6.87 -11.22 7.56
C GLY A 36 5.71 -11.90 6.82
N ASP A 37 5.07 -12.91 7.42
CA ASP A 37 3.92 -13.62 6.85
C ASP A 37 2.69 -12.75 6.52
N THR A 38 2.68 -11.50 6.99
CA THR A 38 1.61 -10.53 6.74
C THR A 38 2.17 -9.32 6.00
N ALA A 39 1.66 -9.08 4.79
CA ALA A 39 1.85 -7.84 4.07
C ALA A 39 0.99 -6.73 4.68
N VAL A 40 1.56 -5.54 4.86
CA VAL A 40 0.85 -4.36 5.33
C VAL A 40 0.98 -3.26 4.29
N MET A 41 -0.17 -2.82 3.75
CA MET A 41 -0.28 -1.75 2.78
C MET A 41 -0.99 -0.55 3.39
N GLY A 42 -0.48 0.64 3.15
CA GLY A 42 -1.06 1.89 3.63
C GLY A 42 -1.18 2.92 2.53
N VAL A 43 -2.27 3.67 2.52
CA VAL A 43 -2.27 4.99 1.88
C VAL A 43 -1.81 6.00 2.93
N ILE A 44 -0.84 6.84 2.59
CA ILE A 44 -0.43 7.96 3.46
C ILE A 44 -1.31 9.15 3.12
N PRO A 45 -2.12 9.67 4.07
CA PRO A 45 -2.96 10.81 3.81
C PRO A 45 -2.15 12.06 3.48
N VAL A 46 -2.60 12.80 2.46
CA VAL A 46 -2.01 14.08 2.05
C VAL A 46 -3.10 15.13 2.11
N GLU A 47 -2.91 16.14 2.96
CA GLU A 47 -3.86 17.25 3.08
C GLU A 47 -4.06 17.96 1.74
N GLY A 48 -5.33 18.21 1.39
CA GLY A 48 -5.72 18.79 0.10
C GLY A 48 -5.74 17.81 -1.07
N ASN A 49 -5.37 16.53 -0.89
CA ASN A 49 -5.54 15.53 -1.93
C ASN A 49 -6.97 14.98 -1.95
N GLU A 50 -7.86 15.64 -2.67
CA GLU A 50 -9.25 15.21 -2.86
C GLU A 50 -9.37 13.85 -3.57
N ALA A 51 -8.31 13.42 -4.26
CA ALA A 51 -8.31 12.21 -5.05
C ALA A 51 -7.80 10.97 -4.29
N GLU A 52 -7.62 11.05 -2.97
CA GLU A 52 -7.22 9.90 -2.15
C GLU A 52 -8.19 8.70 -2.34
N PRO A 53 -7.69 7.47 -2.56
CA PRO A 53 -8.55 6.32 -2.85
C PRO A 53 -9.43 5.87 -1.67
N GLY A 54 -9.12 6.29 -0.44
CA GLY A 54 -9.80 5.85 0.78
C GLY A 54 -9.61 4.35 1.07
N ASP A 55 -10.47 3.50 0.49
CA ASP A 55 -10.40 2.05 0.62
C ASP A 55 -9.45 1.45 -0.43
N LEU A 56 -8.29 0.97 0.04
CA LEU A 56 -7.28 0.33 -0.81
C LEU A 56 -7.76 -0.96 -1.48
N PHE A 57 -8.66 -1.74 -0.88
CA PHE A 57 -9.22 -2.92 -1.53
C PHE A 57 -10.20 -2.54 -2.63
N ALA A 58 -11.00 -1.48 -2.43
CA ALA A 58 -11.85 -0.94 -3.48
C ALA A 58 -11.02 -0.39 -4.65
N MET A 59 -9.95 0.36 -4.34
CA MET A 59 -8.97 0.80 -5.34
C MET A 59 -8.38 -0.36 -6.12
N ALA A 60 -7.87 -1.39 -5.44
CA ALA A 60 -7.33 -2.59 -6.09
C ALA A 60 -8.36 -3.25 -7.01
N GLY A 61 -9.64 -3.30 -6.61
CA GLY A 61 -10.73 -3.83 -7.43
C GLY A 61 -10.94 -3.09 -8.75
N ARG A 62 -10.67 -1.77 -8.81
CA ARG A 62 -10.75 -0.98 -10.05
C ARG A 62 -9.70 -1.37 -11.09
N HIS A 63 -8.63 -2.05 -10.69
CA HIS A 63 -7.59 -2.56 -11.58
C HIS A 63 -7.89 -3.96 -12.13
N ASP A 64 -9.13 -4.46 -11.93
CA ASP A 64 -9.63 -5.75 -12.43
C ASP A 64 -8.68 -6.95 -12.16
N PRO A 65 -8.28 -7.19 -10.89
CA PRO A 65 -7.35 -8.25 -10.54
C PRO A 65 -7.91 -9.65 -10.82
N GLY A 66 -9.22 -9.78 -11.04
CA GLY A 66 -9.88 -11.04 -11.39
C GLY A 66 -9.40 -11.63 -12.72
N ARG A 67 -8.86 -10.82 -13.63
CA ARG A 67 -8.22 -11.33 -14.86
C ARG A 67 -6.92 -12.10 -14.61
N LEU A 68 -6.24 -11.79 -13.51
CA LEU A 68 -4.94 -12.40 -13.16
C LEU A 68 -5.08 -13.51 -12.11
N TYR A 69 -5.97 -13.33 -11.15
CA TYR A 69 -6.12 -14.21 -9.99
C TYR A 69 -7.44 -14.99 -10.03
N THR A 70 -7.75 -15.60 -11.18
CA THR A 70 -9.06 -16.22 -11.49
C THR A 70 -9.50 -17.32 -10.52
N ALA A 71 -8.55 -17.98 -9.85
CA ALA A 71 -8.82 -19.06 -8.91
C ALA A 71 -9.16 -18.57 -7.49
N MET A 72 -9.16 -17.26 -7.23
CA MET A 72 -9.32 -16.69 -5.88
C MET A 72 -10.68 -15.99 -5.72
N THR A 73 -11.12 -15.79 -4.47
CA THR A 73 -12.30 -14.96 -4.19
C THR A 73 -12.03 -13.48 -4.52
N PRO A 74 -13.04 -12.64 -4.80
CA PRO A 74 -12.82 -11.23 -5.13
C PRO A 74 -11.98 -10.45 -4.10
N ASP A 75 -12.10 -10.76 -2.82
CA ASP A 75 -11.29 -10.12 -1.76
C ASP A 75 -9.84 -10.58 -1.79
N GLU A 76 -9.58 -11.87 -2.01
CA GLU A 76 -8.23 -12.40 -2.18
C GLU A 76 -7.57 -11.87 -3.46
N GLN A 77 -8.32 -11.72 -4.56
CA GLN A 77 -7.80 -11.12 -5.80
C GLN A 77 -7.30 -9.69 -5.54
N ARG A 78 -8.08 -8.88 -4.82
CA ARG A 78 -7.69 -7.52 -4.42
C ARG A 78 -6.49 -7.53 -3.47
N ALA A 79 -6.46 -8.47 -2.52
CA ALA A 79 -5.32 -8.65 -1.62
C ALA A 79 -4.04 -9.01 -2.38
N CYS A 80 -4.11 -9.92 -3.35
CA CYS A 80 -2.98 -10.29 -4.20
C CYS A 80 -2.48 -9.14 -5.06
N TRP A 81 -3.39 -8.31 -5.58
CA TRP A 81 -3.00 -7.09 -6.29
C TRP A 81 -2.20 -6.14 -5.37
N LEU A 82 -2.69 -5.87 -4.16
CA LEU A 82 -2.00 -5.03 -3.18
C LEU A 82 -0.63 -5.61 -2.80
N ALA A 83 -0.56 -6.91 -2.50
CA ALA A 83 0.69 -7.59 -2.19
C ALA A 83 1.68 -7.50 -3.35
N CYS A 84 1.21 -7.68 -4.60
CA CYS A 84 2.03 -7.54 -5.80
C CYS A 84 2.59 -6.13 -5.93
N SER A 85 1.76 -5.09 -5.79
CA SER A 85 2.21 -3.71 -5.87
C SER A 85 3.27 -3.40 -4.82
N GLY A 86 3.02 -3.77 -3.55
CA GLY A 86 3.94 -3.47 -2.44
C GLY A 86 5.25 -4.24 -2.52
N PHE A 87 5.18 -5.55 -2.77
CA PHE A 87 6.36 -6.39 -2.94
C PHE A 87 7.21 -5.93 -4.11
N SER A 88 6.60 -5.64 -5.26
CA SER A 88 7.33 -5.17 -6.47
C SER A 88 7.97 -3.81 -6.24
N ALA A 89 7.25 -2.88 -5.59
CA ALA A 89 7.78 -1.56 -5.25
C ALA A 89 9.02 -1.64 -4.35
N ARG A 90 9.02 -2.56 -3.38
CA ARG A 90 10.18 -2.84 -2.53
C ARG A 90 11.32 -3.51 -3.32
N LEU A 91 11.02 -4.59 -4.04
CA LEU A 91 12.03 -5.42 -4.68
C LEU A 91 12.79 -4.67 -5.78
N LEU A 92 12.07 -3.90 -6.61
CA LEU A 92 12.63 -3.22 -7.77
C LEU A 92 13.03 -1.76 -7.47
N GLY A 93 12.55 -1.20 -6.37
CA GLY A 93 12.63 0.22 -6.09
C GLY A 93 11.62 1.00 -6.92
N ALA A 94 10.52 1.44 -6.29
CA ALA A 94 9.53 2.25 -6.97
C ALA A 94 10.11 3.60 -7.43
N PRO A 95 9.82 4.05 -8.67
CA PRO A 95 10.27 5.34 -9.18
C PRO A 95 9.82 6.49 -8.25
N LYS A 96 10.74 7.40 -7.96
CA LYS A 96 10.54 8.52 -7.00
C LYS A 96 10.17 8.07 -5.58
N GLY A 97 10.17 6.77 -5.28
CA GLY A 97 9.94 6.24 -3.96
C GLY A 97 11.21 6.22 -3.11
N PHE A 98 11.07 5.78 -1.87
CA PHE A 98 12.17 5.53 -0.97
C PHE A 98 11.85 4.38 -0.02
N GLU A 99 12.89 3.81 0.58
CA GLU A 99 12.77 2.82 1.63
C GLU A 99 13.45 3.31 2.90
N VAL A 100 12.81 3.11 4.05
CA VAL A 100 13.33 3.57 5.35
C VAL A 100 12.87 2.64 6.47
N THR A 101 13.68 2.49 7.52
CA THR A 101 13.23 1.82 8.74
C THR A 101 12.63 2.87 9.68
N THR A 102 11.34 2.76 9.99
CA THR A 102 10.62 3.75 10.80
C THR A 102 9.49 3.11 11.59
N GLU A 103 8.95 3.86 12.54
CA GLU A 103 7.71 3.55 13.25
C GLU A 103 6.51 4.01 12.43
N TRP A 104 5.48 3.17 12.42
CA TRP A 104 4.28 3.40 11.64
C TRP A 104 3.05 2.92 12.41
N LYS A 105 1.91 3.54 12.07
CA LYS A 105 0.58 3.14 12.51
C LYS A 105 -0.32 2.94 11.30
N LEU A 106 -1.27 2.03 11.39
CA LEU A 106 -2.30 1.80 10.39
C LEU A 106 -3.67 1.85 11.06
N ASP A 107 -4.49 2.82 10.64
CA ASP A 107 -5.89 2.91 11.02
C ASP A 107 -6.79 2.33 9.92
N MET A 108 -8.09 2.21 10.22
CA MET A 108 -9.10 1.66 9.29
C MET A 108 -8.67 0.31 8.71
N ALA A 109 -7.90 -0.47 9.48
CA ALA A 109 -7.24 -1.66 8.98
C ALA A 109 -8.27 -2.75 8.66
N ARG A 110 -8.20 -3.26 7.43
CA ARG A 110 -8.91 -4.47 6.97
C ARG A 110 -7.88 -5.53 6.60
N THR A 111 -8.08 -6.75 7.07
CA THR A 111 -7.22 -7.89 6.75
C THR A 111 -7.97 -8.91 5.91
N VAL A 112 -7.29 -9.44 4.89
CA VAL A 112 -7.72 -10.60 4.10
C VAL A 112 -6.70 -11.72 4.29
N THR A 113 -7.18 -12.92 4.57
CA THR A 113 -6.37 -14.15 4.64
C THR A 113 -6.45 -14.85 3.29
N LEU A 114 -5.30 -15.29 2.76
CA LEU A 114 -5.21 -16.03 1.52
C LEU A 114 -5.42 -17.52 1.80
N SER A 115 -6.56 -18.07 1.37
CA SER A 115 -6.95 -19.45 1.67
C SER A 115 -6.19 -20.50 0.87
N ARG A 116 -5.60 -20.11 -0.27
CA ARG A 116 -4.96 -21.02 -1.23
C ARG A 116 -3.43 -21.04 -1.19
N GLY A 117 -2.83 -20.47 -0.14
CA GLY A 117 -1.38 -20.45 0.06
C GLY A 117 -0.85 -19.05 0.32
N THR A 118 0.40 -18.79 -0.06
CA THR A 118 1.05 -17.50 0.14
C THR A 118 1.27 -16.76 -1.19
N MET A 119 1.20 -15.43 -1.14
CA MET A 119 1.58 -14.54 -2.23
C MET A 119 2.83 -13.77 -1.81
N TYR A 120 3.95 -13.98 -2.50
CA TYR A 120 5.27 -13.42 -2.14
C TYR A 120 5.72 -13.78 -0.71
N GLY A 121 5.30 -14.95 -0.20
CA GLY A 121 5.57 -15.37 1.18
C GLY A 121 4.55 -14.87 2.20
N HIS A 122 3.57 -14.04 1.81
CA HIS A 122 2.53 -13.54 2.69
C HIS A 122 1.29 -14.43 2.64
N GLY A 123 0.82 -14.92 3.79
CA GLY A 123 -0.47 -15.61 3.93
C GLY A 123 -1.62 -14.64 4.23
N ARG A 124 -1.31 -13.39 4.58
CA ARG A 124 -2.29 -12.35 4.94
C ARG A 124 -1.89 -11.01 4.33
N VAL A 125 -2.89 -10.20 4.00
CA VAL A 125 -2.72 -8.82 3.56
C VAL A 125 -3.60 -7.92 4.42
N THR A 126 -2.99 -6.95 5.08
CA THR A 126 -3.70 -5.91 5.83
C THR A 126 -3.54 -4.58 5.11
N ALA A 127 -4.64 -3.85 4.90
CA ALA A 127 -4.62 -2.56 4.25
C ALA A 127 -5.46 -1.52 5.02
N GLY A 128 -5.03 -0.26 4.98
CA GLY A 128 -5.69 0.85 5.68
C GLY A 128 -5.02 2.19 5.39
N ARG A 129 -5.21 3.19 6.27
CA ARG A 129 -4.45 4.44 6.17
C ARG A 129 -3.24 4.37 7.08
N MET A 130 -2.07 4.64 6.52
CA MET A 130 -0.82 4.57 7.25
C MET A 130 -0.33 5.95 7.63
N ARG A 131 0.07 6.08 8.89
CA ARG A 131 0.80 7.22 9.42
C ARG A 131 2.21 6.79 9.75
N ILE A 132 3.19 7.52 9.21
CA ILE A 132 4.58 7.42 9.66
C ILE A 132 4.71 8.29 10.92
N VAL A 133 5.29 7.74 11.99
CA VAL A 133 5.38 8.44 13.29
C VAL A 133 6.43 9.54 13.26
N ASP A 134 7.52 9.31 12.56
CA ASP A 134 8.58 10.30 12.36
C ASP A 134 8.11 11.42 11.41
N ASN A 135 8.15 12.66 11.90
CA ASN A 135 7.64 13.83 11.17
C ASN A 135 8.45 14.17 9.91
N GLU A 136 9.77 13.97 9.92
CA GLU A 136 10.62 14.28 8.77
C GLU A 136 10.38 13.26 7.65
N ILE A 137 10.28 11.98 8.01
CA ILE A 137 9.96 10.92 7.07
C ILE A 137 8.53 11.09 6.54
N HIS A 138 7.57 11.46 7.40
CA HIS A 138 6.20 11.74 6.97
C HIS A 138 6.15 12.91 5.98
N ALA A 139 6.82 14.03 6.27
CA ALA A 139 6.90 15.16 5.36
C ALA A 139 7.52 14.78 4.01
N ARG A 140 8.58 13.96 4.03
CA ARG A 140 9.18 13.40 2.81
C ARG A 140 8.21 12.53 2.01
N ALA A 141 7.41 11.70 2.68
CA ALA A 141 6.39 10.87 2.04
C ALA A 141 5.32 11.74 1.34
N VAL A 142 4.81 12.76 2.03
CA VAL A 142 3.81 13.69 1.49
C VAL A 142 4.36 14.45 0.27
N ALA A 143 5.65 14.84 0.30
CA ALA A 143 6.31 15.53 -0.80
C ALA A 143 6.40 14.69 -2.10
N LEU A 144 6.29 13.36 -2.02
CA LEU A 144 6.27 12.49 -3.20
C LEU A 144 5.10 12.81 -4.13
N LEU A 145 3.95 13.21 -3.59
CA LEU A 145 2.78 13.52 -4.41
C LEU A 145 3.03 14.77 -5.28
N LYS A 146 3.65 15.81 -4.72
CA LYS A 146 3.97 17.06 -5.42
C LYS A 146 4.94 16.80 -6.59
N SER A 147 6.01 16.05 -6.33
CA SER A 147 7.02 15.70 -7.35
C SER A 147 6.53 14.71 -8.41
N ALA A 148 5.41 14.02 -8.18
CA ALA A 148 4.85 13.06 -9.13
C ALA A 148 3.98 13.72 -10.21
N VAL A 149 3.52 14.96 -9.99
CA VAL A 149 2.70 15.74 -10.94
C VAL A 149 3.56 16.40 -12.02
N GLU A 150 4.85 16.64 -11.76
CA GLU A 150 5.77 17.37 -12.65
C GLU A 150 6.37 16.54 -13.81
N VAL A 151 5.62 15.58 -14.37
CA VAL A 151 6.08 14.88 -15.58
C VAL A 151 5.61 15.66 -16.82
N PRO A 152 6.52 16.07 -17.73
CA PRO A 152 6.17 16.73 -19.00
C PRO A 152 5.21 15.91 -19.86
#